data_AF-A0A8B9S5F1-F1
#
_entry.id   AF-A0A8B9S5F1-F1
#
_cell.length_a   1.000
_cell.length_b   1.000
_cell.length_c   1.000
_cell.angle_alpha   90.00
_cell.angle_beta   90.00
_cell.angle_gamma   90.00
#
_symmetry.space_group_name_H-M   'P 1'
#
loop_
_entity.id
_entity.type
_entity.pdbx_description
1 polymer ?
#
loop_
_entity_poly.entity_id
_entity_poly.type
_entity_poly.pdbx_seq_one_letter_code
_entity_poly.pdbx_strand_id
1 'polypeptide(L)'
;TAVLPLGALGNLQYTLGSLPVIGDKSIQQDLNLLVRDAAGNVVDQGLGQVAPVSLPPAASGVSQLGLSQTVLSAVLSLLRGTGAFDTDITAAALSAAGSIPGQDILLSTSALRSLLPQLSTVIPESLPLALQVRSAGAPVVSLRNGKATASVAASIAVLAQRPGSLPQPLFTLDADINLNISPSLSANKLQATLAVDSITLRQGGSKIGDINVSLLERWVKDVLEAAYLPAINKALSVGIPLPNLFNMNFEGANVDVVDNAFMISQTHRTS
;
A
#
# COMPACT_ATOMS: atom_id res chain seq x y z
N THR A 1 20.87 5.14 20.30
CA THR A 1 20.46 5.00 18.89
C THR A 1 20.24 3.54 18.59
N ALA A 2 19.12 3.17 17.97
CA ALA A 2 18.84 1.81 17.52
C ALA A 2 18.67 1.80 16.01
N VAL A 3 19.33 0.88 15.31
CA VAL A 3 19.20 0.71 13.86
C VAL A 3 18.59 -0.66 13.60
N LEU A 4 17.44 -0.69 12.93
CA LEU A 4 16.68 -1.90 12.65
C LEU A 4 16.57 -2.12 11.14
N PRO A 5 16.78 -3.35 10.64
CA PRO A 5 16.69 -3.64 9.21
C PRO A 5 15.24 -3.65 8.73
N LEU A 6 14.96 -2.96 7.63
CA LEU A 6 13.70 -2.99 6.89
C LEU A 6 13.79 -3.99 5.72
N GLY A 7 14.26 -5.20 6.02
CA GLY A 7 14.56 -6.23 5.02
C GLY A 7 15.55 -5.74 3.96
N ALA A 8 15.25 -5.99 2.69
CA ALA A 8 16.07 -5.54 1.56
C ALA A 8 15.85 -4.06 1.18
N LEU A 9 14.88 -3.38 1.81
CA LEU A 9 14.53 -1.98 1.46
C LEU A 9 15.50 -0.97 2.06
N GLY A 10 16.21 -1.34 3.14
CA GLY A 10 17.13 -0.46 3.86
C GLY A 10 16.98 -0.61 5.36
N ASN A 11 17.06 0.50 6.10
CA ASN A 11 17.08 0.49 7.57
C ASN A 11 16.27 1.64 8.18
N LEU A 12 15.77 1.41 9.40
CA LEU A 12 15.15 2.39 10.27
C LEU A 12 16.10 2.76 11.41
N GLN A 13 16.36 4.05 11.59
CA GLN A 13 17.23 4.56 12.64
C GLN A 13 16.42 5.36 13.66
N TYR A 14 16.30 4.82 14.86
CA TYR A 14 15.62 5.42 16.01
C TYR A 14 16.63 6.15 16.90
N THR A 15 16.36 7.41 17.21
CA THR A 15 17.17 8.25 18.12
C THR A 15 16.26 8.98 19.10
N LEU A 16 16.82 9.38 20.26
CA LEU A 16 16.09 10.19 21.22
C LEU A 16 15.91 11.59 20.64
N GLY A 17 14.67 12.07 20.58
CA GLY A 17 14.36 13.43 20.11
C GLY A 17 14.51 14.48 21.21
N SER A 18 14.27 14.09 22.46
CA SER A 18 14.28 14.95 23.64
C SER A 18 14.69 14.16 24.88
N LEU A 19 14.88 14.84 26.02
CA LEU A 19 14.96 14.15 27.31
C LEU A 19 13.58 13.65 27.73
N PRO A 20 13.48 12.52 28.47
CA PRO A 20 12.21 12.02 28.94
C PRO A 20 11.49 13.07 29.80
N VAL A 21 10.22 13.33 29.51
CA VAL A 21 9.34 14.18 30.31
C VAL A 21 8.62 13.28 31.31
N ILE A 22 8.87 13.53 32.59
CA ILE A 22 8.22 12.80 33.70
C ILE A 22 7.02 13.61 34.15
N GLY A 23 5.83 13.13 33.85
CA GLY A 23 4.57 13.65 34.40
C GLY A 23 4.11 12.84 35.61
N ASP A 24 3.04 13.30 36.26
CA ASP A 24 2.51 12.70 37.49
C ASP A 24 2.08 11.22 37.32
N LYS A 25 1.70 10.84 36.09
CA LYS A 25 1.12 9.51 35.77
C LYS A 25 1.78 8.81 34.59
N SER A 26 2.73 9.44 33.92
CA SER A 26 3.32 8.93 32.67
C SER A 26 4.72 9.47 32.45
N ILE A 27 5.55 8.66 31.81
CA ILE A 27 6.84 9.09 31.25
C ILE A 27 6.66 9.17 29.74
N GLN A 28 6.91 10.34 29.16
CA GLN A 28 6.90 10.55 27.71
C GLN A 28 8.32 10.69 27.19
N GLN A 29 8.62 10.01 26.08
CA GLN A 29 9.90 10.10 25.41
C GLN A 29 9.66 10.27 23.91
N ASP A 30 10.07 11.41 23.36
CA ASP A 30 9.96 11.63 21.92
C ASP A 30 11.12 10.93 21.20
N LEU A 31 10.82 10.33 20.06
CA LEU A 31 11.77 9.61 19.23
C LEU A 31 11.82 10.22 17.84
N ASN A 32 13.03 10.38 17.32
CA ASN A 32 13.25 10.69 15.92
C ASN A 32 13.45 9.38 15.15
N LEU A 33 12.74 9.25 14.03
CA LEU A 33 12.88 8.12 13.11
C LEU A 33 13.37 8.59 11.75
N LEU A 34 14.53 8.10 11.36
CA LEU A 34 15.09 8.28 10.03
C LEU A 34 14.95 6.98 9.22
N VAL A 35 14.44 7.10 8.00
CA VAL A 35 14.33 5.99 7.05
C VAL A 35 15.48 6.12 6.06
N ARG A 36 16.24 5.05 5.88
CA ARG A 36 17.32 4.97 4.89
C ARG A 36 17.04 3.88 3.88
N ASP A 37 17.32 4.17 2.62
CA ASP A 37 17.27 3.17 1.54
C ASP A 37 18.43 2.16 1.66
N ALA A 38 18.43 1.15 0.79
CA ALA A 38 19.48 0.13 0.74
C ALA A 38 20.88 0.70 0.38
N ALA A 39 20.95 1.87 -0.24
CA ALA A 39 22.19 2.57 -0.55
C ALA A 39 22.67 3.49 0.61
N GLY A 40 21.88 3.63 1.67
CA GLY A 40 22.17 4.44 2.85
C GLY A 40 21.70 5.90 2.77
N ASN A 41 21.03 6.30 1.67
CA ASN A 41 20.49 7.64 1.51
C ASN A 41 19.27 7.83 2.41
N VAL A 42 19.10 9.03 2.93
CA VAL A 42 17.91 9.38 3.71
C VAL A 42 16.73 9.53 2.76
N VAL A 43 15.66 8.79 3.02
CA VAL A 43 14.41 8.89 2.26
C VAL A 43 13.67 10.12 2.75
N ASP A 44 13.37 11.04 1.84
CA ASP A 44 12.49 12.16 2.13
C ASP A 44 11.11 11.61 2.51
N GLN A 45 10.65 11.95 3.71
CA GLN A 45 9.34 11.51 4.21
C GLN A 45 8.19 12.35 3.65
N GLY A 46 8.46 13.26 2.70
CA GLY A 46 7.48 13.89 1.81
C GLY A 46 6.51 14.85 2.50
N LEU A 47 6.67 15.07 3.79
CA LEU A 47 5.85 15.95 4.60
C LEU A 47 6.79 16.91 5.31
N GLY A 48 6.85 18.16 4.83
CA GLY A 48 7.36 19.26 5.63
C GLY A 48 6.64 19.31 6.99
N GLN A 49 7.31 19.85 8.02
CA GLN A 49 6.91 19.81 9.43
C GLN A 49 6.26 18.47 9.84
N VAL A 50 7.07 17.54 10.33
CA VAL A 50 6.62 16.35 11.05
C VAL A 50 5.65 16.81 12.13
N ALA A 51 4.35 16.62 11.92
CA ALA A 51 3.35 16.91 12.92
C ALA A 51 3.68 16.03 14.14
N PRO A 52 3.85 16.61 15.34
CA PRO A 52 4.12 15.82 16.53
C PRO A 52 2.97 14.83 16.72
N VAL A 53 3.34 13.57 16.95
CA VAL A 53 2.36 12.52 17.23
C VAL A 53 1.73 12.83 18.59
N SER A 54 0.45 13.17 18.58
CA SER A 54 -0.32 13.37 19.81
C SER A 54 -1.10 12.09 20.12
N LEU A 55 -0.70 11.40 21.19
CA LEU A 55 -1.42 10.23 21.67
C LEU A 55 -2.44 10.62 22.74
N PRO A 56 -3.57 9.90 22.85
CA PRO A 56 -4.43 10.01 24.02
C PRO A 56 -3.68 9.56 25.28
N PRO A 57 -4.08 10.02 26.47
CA PRO A 57 -3.45 9.59 27.72
C PRO A 57 -3.50 8.07 27.90
N ALA A 58 -2.36 7.46 28.24
CA ALA A 58 -2.29 6.04 28.54
C ALA A 58 -3.05 5.70 29.83
N ALA A 59 -3.71 4.55 29.85
CA ALA A 59 -4.28 3.98 31.08
C ALA A 59 -3.16 3.48 32.01
N SER A 60 -3.48 3.32 33.31
CA SER A 60 -2.53 2.77 34.28
C SER A 60 -2.08 1.36 33.87
N GLY A 61 -0.76 1.12 33.87
CA GLY A 61 -0.18 -0.16 33.46
C GLY A 61 -0.12 -0.39 31.94
N VAL A 62 -0.37 0.63 31.12
CA VAL A 62 -0.28 0.55 29.66
C VAL A 62 0.90 1.38 29.15
N SER A 63 1.74 0.76 28.30
CA SER A 63 2.75 1.46 27.51
C SER A 63 2.22 1.73 26.12
N GLN A 64 2.45 2.93 25.59
CA GLN A 64 2.01 3.32 24.26
C GLN A 64 3.18 3.76 23.39
N LEU A 65 3.15 3.39 22.12
CA LEU A 65 4.08 3.84 21.09
C LEU A 65 3.28 4.45 19.93
N GLY A 66 3.62 5.70 19.60
CA GLY A 66 3.06 6.41 18.46
C GLY A 66 4.01 6.36 17.27
N LEU A 67 3.55 5.81 16.14
CA LEU A 67 4.28 5.84 14.88
C LEU A 67 3.58 6.77 13.90
N SER A 68 4.26 7.83 13.49
CA SER A 68 3.71 8.79 12.52
C SER A 68 3.34 8.10 11.20
N GLN A 69 2.31 8.61 10.53
CA GLN A 69 1.95 8.19 9.17
C GLN A 69 3.09 8.37 8.15
N THR A 70 4.04 9.26 8.43
CA THR A 70 5.21 9.53 7.59
C THR A 70 6.07 8.26 7.41
N VAL A 71 6.10 7.39 8.42
CA VAL A 71 6.88 6.15 8.41
C VAL A 71 6.34 5.20 7.36
N LEU A 72 5.01 4.99 7.34
CA LEU A 72 4.38 4.14 6.33
C LEU A 72 4.49 4.78 4.94
N SER A 73 4.35 6.11 4.85
CA SER A 73 4.55 6.85 3.59
C SER A 73 5.95 6.63 3.00
N ALA A 74 6.99 6.67 3.84
CA ALA A 74 8.36 6.43 3.43
C ALA A 74 8.59 4.97 3.01
N VAL A 75 8.02 4.00 3.73
CA VAL A 75 8.10 2.56 3.38
C VAL A 75 7.42 2.29 2.04
N LEU A 76 6.22 2.85 1.81
CA LEU A 76 5.52 2.73 0.53
C LEU A 76 6.28 3.41 -0.61
N SER A 77 6.96 4.54 -0.33
CA SER A 77 7.83 5.21 -1.30
C SER A 77 9.05 4.37 -1.67
N LEU A 78 9.68 3.70 -0.70
CA LEU A 78 10.75 2.74 -0.94
C LEU A 78 10.29 1.57 -1.80
N LEU A 79 9.12 0.99 -1.48
CA LEU A 79 8.52 -0.09 -2.26
C LEU A 79 8.19 0.32 -3.70
N ARG A 80 7.76 1.56 -3.91
CA ARG A 80 7.62 2.11 -5.25
C ARG A 80 8.96 2.17 -5.97
N GLY A 81 10.02 2.61 -5.29
CA GLY A 81 11.38 2.65 -5.84
C GLY A 81 11.91 1.27 -6.28
N THR A 82 11.44 0.18 -5.66
CA THR A 82 11.78 -1.19 -6.10
C THR A 82 10.88 -1.72 -7.22
N GLY A 83 9.94 -0.90 -7.73
CA GLY A 83 8.98 -1.31 -8.76
C GLY A 83 7.79 -2.12 -8.23
N ALA A 84 7.56 -2.20 -6.91
CA ALA A 84 6.48 -3.04 -6.36
C ALA A 84 5.07 -2.55 -6.77
N PHE A 85 4.94 -1.28 -7.13
CA PHE A 85 3.70 -0.68 -7.62
C PHE A 85 3.56 -0.71 -9.15
N ASP A 86 4.58 -1.20 -9.86
CA ASP A 86 4.57 -1.35 -11.30
C ASP A 86 4.41 -2.84 -11.63
N THR A 87 3.24 -3.23 -12.13
CA THR A 87 2.89 -4.65 -12.29
C THR A 87 2.31 -4.92 -13.66
N ASP A 88 2.74 -6.02 -14.26
CA ASP A 88 2.19 -6.56 -15.49
C ASP A 88 1.30 -7.75 -15.16
N ILE A 89 -0.01 -7.57 -15.34
CA ILE A 89 -1.03 -8.57 -15.02
C ILE A 89 -1.41 -9.26 -16.33
N THR A 90 -1.10 -10.55 -16.42
CA THR A 90 -1.49 -11.43 -17.53
C THR A 90 -2.45 -12.50 -17.02
N ALA A 91 -3.14 -13.19 -17.93
CA ALA A 91 -3.99 -14.33 -17.55
C ALA A 91 -3.23 -15.38 -16.73
N ALA A 92 -1.98 -15.66 -17.07
CA ALA A 92 -1.13 -16.59 -16.33
C ALA A 92 -0.79 -16.08 -14.91
N ALA A 93 -0.49 -14.79 -14.77
CA ALA A 93 -0.23 -14.18 -13.46
C ALA A 93 -1.47 -14.24 -12.55
N LEU A 94 -2.65 -14.04 -13.14
CA LEU A 94 -3.92 -14.13 -12.43
C LEU A 94 -4.21 -15.56 -11.95
N SER A 95 -3.97 -16.56 -12.79
CA SER A 95 -4.08 -17.96 -12.39
C SER A 95 -3.08 -18.33 -11.28
N ALA A 96 -1.88 -17.76 -11.30
CA ALA A 96 -0.84 -18.00 -10.30
C ALA A 96 -1.09 -17.28 -8.97
N ALA A 97 -1.76 -16.12 -9.00
CA ALA A 97 -2.13 -15.37 -7.79
C ALA A 97 -3.21 -16.07 -6.95
N GLY A 98 -3.88 -17.08 -7.52
CA GLY A 98 -4.97 -17.83 -6.91
C GLY A 98 -6.32 -17.25 -7.28
N SER A 99 -7.30 -18.11 -7.53
CA SER A 99 -8.67 -17.67 -7.80
C SER A 99 -9.28 -17.08 -6.53
N ILE A 100 -9.84 -15.87 -6.62
CA ILE A 100 -10.71 -15.35 -5.56
C ILE A 100 -12.04 -16.13 -5.64
N PRO A 101 -12.50 -16.77 -4.55
CA PRO A 101 -13.77 -17.50 -4.55
C PRO A 101 -14.93 -16.57 -4.97
N GLY A 102 -15.62 -16.92 -6.07
CA GLY A 102 -16.74 -16.14 -6.59
C GLY A 102 -16.38 -15.07 -7.63
N GLN A 103 -15.12 -14.95 -8.05
CA GLN A 103 -14.70 -14.03 -9.11
C GLN A 103 -13.96 -14.79 -10.24
N ASP A 104 -14.67 -15.08 -11.33
CA ASP A 104 -14.10 -15.59 -12.58
C ASP A 104 -13.66 -14.42 -13.47
N ILE A 105 -12.46 -13.90 -13.22
CA ILE A 105 -11.92 -12.77 -13.95
C ILE A 105 -11.30 -13.27 -15.26
N LEU A 106 -11.93 -12.92 -16.39
CA LEU A 106 -11.44 -13.26 -17.72
C LEU A 106 -10.67 -12.09 -18.34
N LEU A 107 -9.38 -12.29 -18.57
CA LEU A 107 -8.51 -11.35 -19.28
C LEU A 107 -8.47 -11.69 -20.78
N SER A 108 -9.58 -11.46 -21.48
CA SER A 108 -9.67 -11.62 -22.94
C SER A 108 -10.45 -10.49 -23.60
N THR A 109 -10.14 -10.22 -24.88
CA THR A 109 -10.89 -9.24 -25.68
C THR A 109 -12.36 -9.64 -25.79
N SER A 110 -12.66 -10.94 -25.87
CA SER A 110 -14.02 -11.47 -25.90
C SER A 110 -14.81 -11.19 -24.62
N ALA A 111 -14.19 -11.31 -23.45
CA ALA A 111 -14.81 -10.98 -22.17
C ALA A 111 -15.10 -9.47 -22.05
N LEU A 112 -14.19 -8.61 -22.52
CA LEU A 112 -14.38 -7.16 -22.50
C LEU A 112 -15.40 -6.65 -23.53
N ARG A 113 -15.77 -7.41 -24.56
CA ARG A 113 -16.75 -6.96 -25.59
C ARG A 113 -18.13 -6.67 -25.04
N SER A 114 -18.54 -7.35 -23.96
CA SER A 114 -19.81 -7.09 -23.29
C SER A 114 -19.85 -5.68 -22.67
N LEU A 115 -18.69 -5.20 -22.21
CA LEU A 115 -18.50 -3.86 -21.64
C LEU A 115 -18.20 -2.82 -22.73
N LEU A 116 -17.42 -3.22 -23.74
CA LEU A 116 -16.92 -2.36 -24.82
C LEU A 116 -17.20 -2.98 -26.20
N PRO A 117 -18.43 -2.83 -26.73
CA PRO A 117 -18.82 -3.44 -28.01
C PRO A 117 -17.90 -3.06 -29.18
N GLN A 118 -17.34 -1.85 -29.16
CA GLN A 118 -16.38 -1.34 -30.13
C GLN A 118 -15.12 -2.19 -30.31
N LEU A 119 -14.72 -2.99 -29.30
CA LEU A 119 -13.61 -3.94 -29.44
C LEU A 119 -13.84 -4.94 -30.57
N SER A 120 -15.09 -5.32 -30.86
CA SER A 120 -15.42 -6.28 -31.91
C SER A 120 -15.06 -5.77 -33.31
N THR A 121 -15.05 -4.46 -33.50
CA THR A 121 -14.71 -3.83 -34.79
C THR A 121 -13.20 -3.74 -35.00
N VAL A 122 -12.44 -3.49 -33.92
CA VAL A 122 -10.99 -3.31 -33.98
C VAL A 122 -10.26 -4.66 -33.90
N ILE A 123 -10.73 -5.57 -33.05
CA ILE A 123 -10.16 -6.91 -32.85
C ILE A 123 -11.32 -7.94 -32.82
N PRO A 124 -11.69 -8.50 -33.99
CA PRO A 124 -12.76 -9.50 -34.10
C PRO A 124 -12.40 -10.86 -33.48
N GLU A 125 -11.10 -11.16 -33.38
CA GLU A 125 -10.58 -12.38 -32.74
C GLU A 125 -10.51 -12.26 -31.21
N SER A 126 -10.67 -13.40 -30.52
CA SER A 126 -10.52 -13.47 -29.06
C SER A 126 -9.04 -13.59 -28.71
N LEU A 127 -8.44 -12.50 -28.23
CA LEU A 127 -7.04 -12.46 -27.79
C LEU A 127 -6.96 -12.35 -26.26
N PRO A 128 -5.95 -12.98 -25.64
CA PRO A 128 -5.59 -12.68 -24.26
C PRO A 128 -5.29 -11.20 -24.05
N LEU A 129 -5.64 -10.68 -22.89
CA LEU A 129 -5.32 -9.33 -22.46
C LEU A 129 -4.21 -9.33 -21.41
N ALA A 130 -3.44 -8.25 -21.41
CA ALA A 130 -2.56 -7.90 -20.32
C ALA A 130 -2.84 -6.46 -19.87
N LEU A 131 -2.78 -6.24 -18.56
CA LEU A 131 -2.86 -4.91 -17.95
C LEU A 131 -1.48 -4.54 -17.44
N GLN A 132 -0.98 -3.38 -17.82
CA GLN A 132 0.24 -2.81 -17.26
C GLN A 132 -0.15 -1.67 -16.34
N VAL A 133 -0.02 -1.90 -15.04
CA VAL A 133 -0.25 -0.90 -14.01
C VAL A 133 1.07 -0.20 -13.72
N ARG A 134 1.09 1.13 -13.79
CA ARG A 134 2.25 1.97 -13.52
C ARG A 134 1.89 3.09 -12.56
N SER A 135 2.60 3.21 -11.46
CA SER A 135 2.29 4.23 -10.46
C SER A 135 2.89 5.60 -10.81
N ALA A 136 2.03 6.60 -10.93
CA ALA A 136 2.42 7.97 -11.28
C ALA A 136 3.17 8.69 -10.14
N GLY A 137 2.92 8.30 -8.89
CA GLY A 137 3.45 8.98 -7.70
C GLY A 137 3.66 8.06 -6.50
N ALA A 138 4.31 8.56 -5.44
CA ALA A 138 4.35 7.83 -4.18
C ALA A 138 2.92 7.72 -3.60
N PRO A 139 2.53 6.58 -3.02
CA PRO A 139 1.26 6.46 -2.32
C PRO A 139 1.15 7.51 -1.20
N VAL A 140 0.02 8.21 -1.16
CA VAL A 140 -0.24 9.21 -0.12
C VAL A 140 -1.01 8.55 1.01
N VAL A 141 -0.41 8.50 2.21
CA VAL A 141 -1.03 7.90 3.40
C VAL A 141 -1.77 8.96 4.21
N SER A 142 -2.93 8.59 4.73
CA SER A 142 -3.72 9.41 5.65
C SER A 142 -4.24 8.56 6.81
N LEU A 143 -3.88 8.95 8.03
CA LEU A 143 -4.39 8.40 9.29
C LEU A 143 -5.30 9.44 9.94
N ARG A 144 -6.61 9.22 9.90
CA ARG A 144 -7.58 10.18 10.43
C ARG A 144 -8.87 9.51 10.86
N ASN A 145 -9.46 10.00 11.95
CA ASN A 145 -10.78 9.54 12.43
C ASN A 145 -10.84 8.00 12.62
N GLY A 146 -9.78 7.39 13.13
CA GLY A 146 -9.72 5.94 13.34
C GLY A 146 -9.55 5.10 12.08
N LYS A 147 -9.32 5.72 10.92
CA LYS A 147 -9.12 5.02 9.65
C LYS A 147 -7.73 5.29 9.08
N ALA A 148 -7.12 4.24 8.56
CA ALA A 148 -5.88 4.31 7.82
C ALA A 148 -6.16 4.07 6.34
N THR A 149 -5.75 5.01 5.50
CA THR A 149 -6.01 4.98 4.04
C THR A 149 -4.76 5.35 3.27
N ALA A 150 -4.66 4.84 2.04
CA ALA A 150 -3.65 5.25 1.07
C ALA A 150 -4.30 5.54 -0.28
N SER A 151 -3.84 6.58 -0.97
CA SER A 151 -4.25 6.88 -2.34
C SER A 151 -3.08 6.68 -3.30
N VAL A 152 -3.32 5.95 -4.38
CA VAL A 152 -2.34 5.66 -5.43
C VAL A 152 -2.90 6.15 -6.76
N ALA A 153 -2.23 7.12 -7.37
CA ALA A 153 -2.48 7.51 -8.75
C ALA A 153 -1.68 6.58 -9.68
N ALA A 154 -2.35 5.93 -10.62
CA ALA A 154 -1.73 4.98 -11.54
C ALA A 154 -2.25 5.15 -12.97
N SER A 155 -1.42 4.79 -13.94
CA SER A 155 -1.86 4.57 -15.32
C SER A 155 -1.95 3.08 -15.58
N ILE A 156 -3.05 2.65 -16.19
CA ILE A 156 -3.34 1.26 -16.51
C ILE A 156 -3.46 1.15 -18.03
N ALA A 157 -2.47 0.54 -18.68
CA ALA A 157 -2.54 0.25 -20.10
C ALA A 157 -3.13 -1.14 -20.34
N VAL A 158 -4.17 -1.21 -21.17
CA VAL A 158 -4.79 -2.48 -21.59
C VAL A 158 -4.25 -2.87 -22.96
N LEU A 159 -3.60 -4.03 -23.01
CA LEU A 159 -2.91 -4.56 -24.19
C LEU A 159 -3.56 -5.85 -24.65
N ALA A 160 -3.74 -6.03 -25.95
CA ALA A 160 -4.02 -7.32 -26.56
C ALA A 160 -2.72 -8.08 -26.86
N GLN A 161 -2.66 -9.34 -26.48
CA GLN A 161 -1.53 -10.22 -26.75
C GLN A 161 -1.87 -11.18 -27.87
N ARG A 162 -1.20 -11.03 -29.02
CA ARG A 162 -1.26 -12.01 -30.11
C ARG A 162 -0.05 -12.93 -30.03
N PRO A 163 -0.21 -14.26 -30.03
CA PRO A 163 0.90 -15.19 -30.02
C PRO A 163 1.90 -14.90 -31.15
N GLY A 164 3.19 -14.81 -30.80
CA GLY A 164 4.27 -14.52 -31.76
C GLY A 164 4.33 -13.08 -32.27
N SER A 165 3.55 -12.15 -31.69
CA SER A 165 3.57 -10.72 -32.02
C SER A 165 3.84 -9.86 -30.79
N LEU A 166 4.25 -8.61 -31.00
CA LEU A 166 4.37 -7.63 -29.93
C LEU A 166 2.99 -7.30 -29.32
N PRO A 167 2.91 -7.03 -28.00
CA PRO A 167 1.66 -6.58 -27.37
C PRO A 167 1.11 -5.32 -28.05
N GLN A 168 -0.18 -5.34 -28.39
CA GLN A 168 -0.85 -4.23 -29.05
C GLN A 168 -1.64 -3.40 -28.02
N PRO A 169 -1.30 -2.12 -27.80
CA PRO A 169 -2.07 -1.28 -26.89
C PRO A 169 -3.44 -0.94 -27.46
N LEU A 170 -4.48 -1.14 -26.65
CA LEU A 170 -5.88 -0.85 -26.99
C LEU A 170 -6.28 0.53 -26.46
N PHE A 171 -6.11 0.73 -25.17
CA PHE A 171 -6.41 1.98 -24.48
C PHE A 171 -5.66 2.05 -23.15
N THR A 172 -5.60 3.24 -22.58
CA THR A 172 -5.05 3.51 -21.26
C THR A 172 -6.11 4.17 -20.38
N LEU A 173 -6.07 3.85 -19.09
CA LEU A 173 -6.92 4.42 -18.06
C LEU A 173 -6.03 5.12 -17.05
N ASP A 174 -6.40 6.32 -16.66
CA ASP A 174 -5.83 6.97 -15.48
C ASP A 174 -6.73 6.59 -14.30
N ALA A 175 -6.13 6.05 -13.25
CA ALA A 175 -6.82 5.48 -12.11
C ALA A 175 -6.36 6.16 -10.82
N ASP A 176 -7.32 6.65 -10.06
CA ASP A 176 -7.13 7.06 -8.68
C ASP A 176 -7.66 5.95 -7.77
N ILE A 177 -6.73 5.18 -7.19
CA ILE A 177 -7.02 3.98 -6.40
C ILE A 177 -6.95 4.34 -4.93
N ASN A 178 -8.09 4.27 -4.23
CA ASN A 178 -8.15 4.45 -2.79
C ASN A 178 -8.10 3.10 -2.09
N LEU A 179 -7.20 2.98 -1.12
CA LEU A 179 -6.90 1.76 -0.40
C LEU A 179 -7.20 1.96 1.08
N ASN A 180 -7.84 0.97 1.68
CA ASN A 180 -7.92 0.83 3.12
C ASN A 180 -6.67 0.10 3.62
N ILE A 181 -6.13 0.56 4.76
CA ILE A 181 -4.96 -0.02 5.41
C ILE A 181 -5.40 -0.66 6.71
N SER A 182 -5.20 -1.97 6.83
CA SER A 182 -5.43 -2.72 8.06
C SER A 182 -4.09 -2.94 8.75
N PRO A 183 -3.79 -2.24 9.86
CA PRO A 183 -2.58 -2.49 10.63
C PRO A 183 -2.69 -3.80 11.42
N SER A 184 -1.58 -4.48 11.59
CA SER A 184 -1.47 -5.66 12.45
C SER A 184 -0.07 -5.76 13.07
N LEU A 185 0.06 -6.51 14.15
CA LEU A 185 1.35 -6.78 14.79
C LEU A 185 1.72 -8.23 14.65
N SER A 186 2.97 -8.46 14.24
CA SER A 186 3.56 -9.79 14.19
C SER A 186 5.07 -9.69 14.36
N ALA A 187 5.64 -10.53 15.23
CA ALA A 187 7.08 -10.59 15.52
C ALA A 187 7.70 -9.21 15.84
N ASN A 188 7.02 -8.40 16.66
CA ASN A 188 7.43 -7.03 17.01
C ASN A 188 7.62 -6.09 15.80
N LYS A 189 6.85 -6.32 14.73
CA LYS A 189 6.77 -5.45 13.56
C LYS A 189 5.33 -5.01 13.34
N LEU A 190 5.16 -3.74 12.99
CA LEU A 190 3.91 -3.23 12.46
C LEU A 190 3.79 -3.65 11.00
N GLN A 191 2.86 -4.55 10.70
CA GLN A 191 2.48 -4.91 9.35
C GLN A 191 1.27 -4.09 8.92
N ALA A 192 1.14 -3.91 7.61
CA ALA A 192 0.02 -3.26 6.99
C ALA A 192 -0.46 -4.11 5.82
N THR A 193 -1.76 -4.38 5.77
CA THR A 193 -2.42 -5.02 4.64
C THR A 193 -3.29 -4.00 3.93
N LEU A 194 -3.14 -3.90 2.62
CA LEU A 194 -3.90 -3.01 1.76
C LEU A 194 -5.08 -3.76 1.15
N ALA A 195 -6.22 -3.09 1.06
CA ALA A 195 -7.41 -3.56 0.37
C ALA A 195 -8.02 -2.41 -0.46
N VAL A 196 -8.60 -2.72 -1.62
CA VAL A 196 -9.23 -1.68 -2.46
C VAL A 196 -10.53 -1.21 -1.82
N ASP A 197 -10.62 0.08 -1.54
CA ASP A 197 -11.85 0.73 -1.13
C ASP A 197 -12.68 1.11 -2.38
N SER A 198 -12.13 2.04 -3.15
CA SER A 198 -12.76 2.63 -4.32
C SER A 198 -11.73 2.93 -5.41
N ILE A 199 -12.19 2.97 -6.66
CA ILE A 199 -11.36 3.32 -7.82
C ILE A 199 -12.14 4.34 -8.62
N THR A 200 -11.49 5.44 -8.98
CA THR A 200 -12.01 6.38 -9.97
C THR A 200 -11.21 6.23 -11.25
N LEU A 201 -11.90 5.94 -12.36
CA LEU A 201 -11.26 5.77 -13.66
C LEU A 201 -11.52 6.97 -14.56
N ARG A 202 -10.49 7.35 -15.31
CA ARG A 202 -10.55 8.35 -16.37
C ARG A 202 -9.93 7.76 -17.62
N GLN A 203 -10.49 8.09 -18.77
CA GLN A 203 -9.91 7.65 -20.04
C GLN A 203 -8.65 8.46 -20.33
N GLY A 204 -7.53 7.77 -20.57
CA GLY A 204 -6.32 8.35 -21.13
C GLY A 204 -6.38 8.30 -22.67
N GLY A 205 -5.43 7.60 -23.29
CA GLY A 205 -5.41 7.37 -24.74
C GLY A 205 -6.26 6.15 -25.12
N SER A 206 -6.94 6.19 -26.27
CA SER A 206 -7.70 5.05 -26.78
C SER A 206 -7.55 4.90 -28.29
N LYS A 207 -7.32 3.66 -28.75
CA LYS A 207 -7.36 3.27 -30.17
C LYS A 207 -8.70 2.69 -30.58
N ILE A 208 -9.62 2.53 -29.63
CA ILE A 208 -10.93 1.90 -29.85
C ILE A 208 -12.09 2.92 -29.78
N GLY A 209 -11.76 4.22 -29.77
CA GLY A 209 -12.72 5.31 -29.62
C GLY A 209 -13.04 5.62 -28.15
N ASP A 210 -14.14 6.34 -27.95
CA ASP A 210 -14.59 6.76 -26.62
C ASP A 210 -15.05 5.57 -25.78
N ILE A 211 -14.61 5.52 -24.53
CA ILE A 211 -14.85 4.41 -23.62
C ILE A 211 -15.71 4.90 -22.47
N ASN A 212 -16.83 4.22 -22.22
CA ASN A 212 -17.56 4.41 -20.98
C ASN A 212 -16.82 3.72 -19.83
N VAL A 213 -15.91 4.45 -19.19
CA VAL A 213 -15.02 3.93 -18.13
C VAL A 213 -15.77 3.42 -16.90
N SER A 214 -16.98 3.90 -16.62
CA SER A 214 -17.80 3.40 -15.51
C SER A 214 -18.18 1.94 -15.66
N LEU A 215 -18.26 1.42 -16.90
CA LEU A 215 -18.47 -0.01 -17.14
C LEU A 215 -17.25 -0.86 -16.80
N LEU A 216 -16.06 -0.26 -16.78
CA LEU A 216 -14.79 -0.94 -16.50
C LEU A 216 -14.41 -0.89 -15.02
N GLU A 217 -14.99 0.00 -14.22
CA GLU A 217 -14.61 0.18 -12.80
C GLU A 217 -14.65 -1.12 -12.01
N ARG A 218 -15.73 -1.90 -12.13
CA ARG A 218 -15.85 -3.21 -11.45
C ARG A 218 -14.79 -4.19 -11.95
N TRP A 219 -14.64 -4.32 -13.26
CA TRP A 219 -13.67 -5.25 -13.84
C TRP A 219 -12.23 -4.89 -13.46
N VAL A 220 -11.85 -3.61 -13.50
CA VAL A 220 -10.52 -3.15 -13.06
C VAL A 220 -10.35 -3.41 -11.57
N LYS A 221 -11.37 -3.14 -10.74
CA LYS A 221 -11.34 -3.43 -9.31
C LYS A 221 -11.04 -4.90 -9.03
N ASP A 222 -11.79 -5.80 -9.66
CA ASP A 222 -11.62 -7.24 -9.49
C ASP A 222 -10.20 -7.68 -9.91
N VAL A 223 -9.68 -7.17 -11.03
CA VAL A 223 -8.31 -7.48 -11.49
C VAL A 223 -7.25 -6.98 -10.50
N LEU A 224 -7.40 -5.77 -9.96
CA LEU A 224 -6.45 -5.23 -8.99
C LEU A 224 -6.49 -6.02 -7.67
N GLU A 225 -7.68 -6.37 -7.18
CA GLU A 225 -7.84 -7.19 -5.97
C GLU A 225 -7.21 -8.58 -6.13
N ALA A 226 -7.33 -9.19 -7.30
CA ALA A 226 -6.83 -10.54 -7.57
C ALA A 226 -5.32 -10.63 -7.83
N ALA A 227 -4.70 -9.63 -8.48
CA ALA A 227 -3.30 -9.73 -8.90
C ALA A 227 -2.41 -8.58 -8.42
N TYR A 228 -2.92 -7.36 -8.35
CA TYR A 228 -2.11 -6.18 -7.99
C TYR A 228 -1.88 -6.09 -6.47
N LEU A 229 -2.96 -6.18 -5.69
CA LEU A 229 -2.90 -6.06 -4.23
C LEU A 229 -2.11 -7.19 -3.57
N PRO A 230 -2.24 -8.47 -3.98
CA PRO A 230 -1.44 -9.55 -3.41
C PRO A 230 0.07 -9.33 -3.61
N ALA A 231 0.49 -8.79 -4.77
CA ALA A 231 1.89 -8.48 -5.03
C ALA A 231 2.41 -7.38 -4.08
N ILE A 232 1.65 -6.30 -3.91
CA ILE A 232 2.03 -5.20 -2.99
C ILE A 232 2.02 -5.68 -1.54
N ASN A 233 0.97 -6.41 -1.11
CA ASN A 233 0.86 -6.94 0.25
C ASN A 233 1.99 -7.92 0.57
N LYS A 234 2.43 -8.73 -0.40
CA LYS A 234 3.61 -9.57 -0.25
C LYS A 234 4.87 -8.75 -0.03
N ALA A 235 5.05 -7.65 -0.77
CA ALA A 235 6.20 -6.77 -0.57
C ALA A 235 6.16 -6.02 0.78
N LEU A 236 4.96 -5.66 1.26
CA LEU A 236 4.73 -5.04 2.57
C LEU A 236 4.91 -6.00 3.76
N SER A 237 4.90 -7.32 3.52
CA SER A 237 5.07 -8.34 4.57
C SER A 237 6.39 -8.23 5.35
N VAL A 238 7.39 -7.49 4.81
CA VAL A 238 8.63 -7.17 5.52
C VAL A 238 8.37 -6.54 6.89
N GLY A 239 7.29 -5.76 7.01
CA GLY A 239 6.85 -5.05 8.21
C GLY A 239 7.78 -3.93 8.64
N ILE A 240 7.26 -2.98 9.42
CA ILE A 240 8.01 -1.89 10.04
C ILE A 240 8.48 -2.38 11.42
N PRO A 241 9.78 -2.63 11.63
CA PRO A 241 10.27 -3.12 12.91
C PRO A 241 10.14 -2.06 14.01
N LEU A 242 9.57 -2.46 15.14
CA LEU A 242 9.36 -1.61 16.30
C LEU A 242 10.63 -1.52 17.15
N PRO A 243 10.92 -0.36 17.75
CA PRO A 243 12.08 -0.19 18.59
C PRO A 243 11.90 -0.92 19.92
N ASN A 244 12.87 -1.77 20.29
CA ASN A 244 12.95 -2.33 21.64
C ASN A 244 13.65 -1.31 22.55
N LEU A 245 12.89 -0.31 22.99
CA LEU A 245 13.34 0.69 23.96
C LEU A 245 12.75 0.35 25.31
N PHE A 246 13.54 0.56 26.38
CA PHE A 246 13.12 0.33 27.76
C PHE A 246 12.60 -1.09 28.04
N ASN A 247 13.17 -2.10 27.36
CA ASN A 247 12.78 -3.51 27.44
C ASN A 247 11.29 -3.76 27.13
N MET A 248 10.66 -2.89 26.33
CA MET A 248 9.28 -3.08 25.89
C MET A 248 9.23 -4.08 24.73
N ASN A 249 8.41 -5.11 24.88
CA ASN A 249 7.99 -6.00 23.80
C ASN A 249 6.53 -5.68 23.45
N PHE A 250 6.25 -5.41 22.17
CA PHE A 250 4.89 -5.12 21.68
C PHE A 250 4.21 -6.35 21.07
N GLU A 251 4.74 -7.55 21.37
CA GLU A 251 4.11 -8.80 20.98
C GLU A 251 2.76 -8.96 21.70
N GLY A 252 1.69 -9.08 20.91
CA GLY A 252 0.31 -9.12 21.43
C GLY A 252 -0.25 -7.76 21.86
N ALA A 253 0.44 -6.65 21.55
CA ALA A 253 -0.12 -5.31 21.71
C ALA A 253 -1.32 -5.08 20.78
N ASN A 254 -2.19 -4.12 21.13
CA ASN A 254 -3.23 -3.64 20.24
C ASN A 254 -2.69 -2.53 19.34
N VAL A 255 -3.21 -2.44 18.10
CA VAL A 255 -2.94 -1.30 17.21
C VAL A 255 -4.23 -0.58 16.89
N ASP A 256 -4.25 0.70 17.24
CA ASP A 256 -5.32 1.61 16.91
C ASP A 256 -4.80 2.70 15.97
N VAL A 257 -5.71 3.35 15.26
CA VAL A 257 -5.39 4.50 14.40
C VAL A 257 -5.86 5.78 15.09
N VAL A 258 -4.94 6.72 15.27
CA VAL A 258 -5.23 8.08 15.72
C VAL A 258 -4.83 9.08 14.64
N ASP A 259 -5.20 10.34 14.81
CA ASP A 259 -4.87 11.35 13.82
C ASP A 259 -3.34 11.45 13.63
N ASN A 260 -2.90 11.25 12.38
CA ASN A 260 -1.51 11.23 11.92
C ASN A 260 -0.61 10.13 12.49
N ALA A 261 -1.12 9.15 13.25
CA ALA A 261 -0.29 8.07 13.80
C ALA A 261 -0.99 6.73 14.02
N PHE A 262 -0.21 5.64 13.95
CA PHE A 262 -0.58 4.36 14.54
C PHE A 262 -0.22 4.39 16.03
N MET A 263 -1.20 4.06 16.87
CA MET A 263 -1.01 3.93 18.31
C MET A 263 -0.92 2.44 18.66
N ILE A 264 0.23 2.02 19.14
CA ILE A 264 0.47 0.66 19.62
C ILE A 264 0.38 0.67 21.14
N SER A 265 -0.54 -0.09 21.71
CA SER A 265 -0.79 -0.14 23.16
C SER A 265 -0.51 -1.53 23.73
N GLN A 266 0.45 -1.62 24.65
CA GLN A 266 0.81 -2.84 25.36
C GLN A 266 0.35 -2.75 26.82
N THR A 267 -0.52 -3.67 27.24
CA THR A 267 -0.90 -3.81 28.64
C THR A 267 0.11 -4.70 29.35
N HIS A 268 0.69 -4.20 30.44
CA HIS A 268 1.51 -5.01 31.33
C HIS A 268 0.58 -5.77 32.28
N ARG A 269 0.54 -7.09 32.17
CA ARG A 269 -0.06 -7.91 33.24
C ARG A 269 0.86 -7.79 34.44
N THR A 270 0.38 -7.14 35.50
CA THR A 270 0.99 -7.26 36.82
C THR A 270 0.88 -8.72 37.24
N SER A 271 2.01 -9.42 37.28
CA SER A 271 2.14 -10.73 37.93
C SER A 271 1.96 -10.60 39.44
#